data_AF-A0A6L6WK82-F1
#
_entry.id   AF-A0A6L6WK82-F1
#
_cell.length_a   1.000
_cell.length_b   1.000
_cell.length_c   1.000
_cell.angle_alpha   90.00
_cell.angle_beta   90.00
_cell.angle_gamma   90.00
#
_symmetry.space_group_name_H-M   'P 1'
#
loop_
_entity.id
_entity.type
_entity.pdbx_description
1 polymer ?
#
loop_
_entity_poly.entity_id
_entity_poly.type
_entity_poly.pdbx_seq_one_letter_code
_entity_poly.pdbx_strand_id
1 'polypeptide(L)'
;MTTPHLPHPKPTAQVEPYYEILGLDDTLRFFEAFGGTEIYIAANPGIRSSVVAVVGYDKAKALTEISHLLQLRVPLAKKWRTLAYKSQGLSTVQIARNLCVTDVAVRNWLRADANKAAAR
;
A
#
# COMPACT_ATOMS: atom_id res chain seq x y z
N MET A 1 1.05 -22.75 -11.62
CA MET A 1 1.91 -21.84 -12.40
C MET A 1 2.55 -20.88 -11.40
N THR A 2 3.83 -21.04 -11.11
CA THR A 2 4.53 -20.30 -10.05
C THR A 2 5.11 -19.04 -10.66
N THR A 3 4.40 -17.91 -10.52
CA THR A 3 4.88 -16.60 -10.99
C THR A 3 6.13 -16.23 -10.20
N PRO A 4 7.26 -15.82 -10.82
CA PRO A 4 8.44 -15.40 -10.09
C PRO A 4 8.09 -14.16 -9.25
N HIS A 5 8.21 -14.29 -7.91
CA HIS A 5 8.10 -13.19 -6.98
C HIS A 5 9.29 -12.26 -7.21
N LEU A 6 9.10 -11.17 -7.95
CA LEU A 6 10.07 -10.08 -8.01
C LEU A 6 10.25 -9.49 -6.61
N PRO A 7 11.47 -9.15 -6.16
CA PRO A 7 11.65 -8.50 -4.86
C PRO A 7 10.77 -7.26 -4.78
N HIS A 8 10.02 -7.13 -3.68
CA HIS A 8 9.05 -6.05 -3.52
C HIS A 8 9.75 -4.68 -3.53
N PRO A 9 9.11 -3.64 -4.09
CA PRO A 9 9.71 -2.32 -4.13
C PRO A 9 9.93 -1.78 -2.71
N LYS A 10 11.10 -1.18 -2.47
CA LYS A 10 11.39 -0.49 -1.20
C LYS A 10 10.26 0.53 -0.92
N PRO A 11 9.60 0.47 0.25
CA PRO A 11 8.58 1.44 0.61
C PRO A 11 9.13 2.85 0.63
N THR A 12 8.26 3.83 0.33
CA THR A 12 8.58 5.24 0.56
C THR A 12 8.46 5.54 2.05
N ALA A 13 9.08 6.63 2.53
CA ALA A 13 9.04 7.00 3.94
C ALA A 13 7.61 7.15 4.52
N GLN A 14 6.63 7.50 3.69
CA GLN A 14 5.22 7.58 4.10
C GLN A 14 4.53 6.21 4.22
N VAL A 15 5.03 5.20 3.50
CA VAL A 15 4.47 3.85 3.45
C VAL A 15 5.15 2.91 4.43
N GLU A 16 6.44 3.14 4.69
CA GLU A 16 7.30 2.31 5.54
C GLU A 16 6.68 1.97 6.91
N PRO A 17 6.11 2.92 7.69
CA PRO A 17 5.51 2.59 8.98
C PRO A 17 4.33 1.61 8.89
N TYR A 18 3.56 1.68 7.80
CA TYR A 18 2.46 0.73 7.57
C TYR A 18 3.01 -0.64 7.16
N TYR A 19 4.01 -0.64 6.29
CA TYR A 19 4.63 -1.87 5.78
C TYR A 19 5.28 -2.70 6.89
N GLU A 20 5.99 -2.05 7.81
CA GLU A 20 6.66 -2.72 8.93
C GLU A 20 5.67 -3.41 9.89
N ILE A 21 4.52 -2.80 10.14
CA ILE A 21 3.51 -3.32 11.07
C ILE A 21 2.56 -4.31 10.40
N LEU A 22 2.07 -3.99 9.20
CA LEU A 22 1.02 -4.76 8.55
C LEU A 22 1.57 -5.88 7.67
N GLY A 23 2.80 -5.72 7.16
CA GLY A 23 3.30 -6.49 6.03
C GLY A 23 2.73 -6.01 4.69
N LEU A 24 3.21 -6.57 3.58
CA LEU A 24 2.87 -6.08 2.25
C LEU A 24 1.37 -6.13 1.95
N ASP A 25 0.77 -7.30 2.04
CA ASP A 25 -0.59 -7.53 1.55
C ASP A 25 -1.61 -6.72 2.35
N ASP A 26 -1.48 -6.69 3.67
CA ASP A 26 -2.37 -5.90 4.52
C ASP A 26 -2.11 -4.39 4.38
N THR A 27 -0.89 -3.95 4.07
CA THR A 27 -0.63 -2.55 3.72
C THR A 27 -1.37 -2.16 2.43
N LEU A 28 -1.33 -3.03 1.41
CA LEU A 28 -2.06 -2.79 0.16
C LEU A 28 -3.57 -2.75 0.40
N ARG A 29 -4.13 -3.72 1.14
CA ARG A 29 -5.54 -3.74 1.53
C ARG A 29 -5.94 -2.50 2.33
N PHE A 30 -5.07 -2.06 3.24
CA PHE A 30 -5.30 -0.85 4.03
C PHE A 30 -5.35 0.40 3.16
N PHE A 31 -4.42 0.57 2.20
CA PHE A 31 -4.46 1.70 1.27
C PHE A 31 -5.58 1.62 0.23
N GLU A 32 -6.05 0.42 -0.11
CA GLU A 32 -7.26 0.22 -0.90
C GLU A 32 -8.49 0.74 -0.15
N ALA A 33 -8.61 0.41 1.14
CA ALA A 33 -9.76 0.78 1.95
C ALA A 33 -9.76 2.26 2.39
N PHE A 34 -8.59 2.80 2.76
CA PHE A 34 -8.51 4.10 3.44
C PHE A 34 -7.65 5.14 2.72
N GLY A 35 -6.97 4.78 1.63
CA GLY A 35 -6.06 5.70 0.93
C GLY A 35 -6.73 7.01 0.53
N GLY A 36 -6.12 8.14 0.86
CA GLY A 36 -6.65 9.48 0.57
C GLY A 36 -7.69 9.98 1.56
N THR A 37 -8.08 9.19 2.56
CA THR A 37 -8.99 9.58 3.64
C THR A 37 -8.23 9.90 4.92
N GLU A 38 -8.81 10.78 5.74
CA GLU A 38 -8.35 10.94 7.12
C GLU A 38 -8.91 9.80 7.96
N ILE A 39 -8.04 9.20 8.77
CA ILE A 39 -8.44 8.12 9.67
C ILE A 39 -8.09 8.49 11.09
N TYR A 40 -9.02 8.20 11.99
CA TYR A 40 -8.77 8.21 13.41
C TYR A 40 -8.75 6.77 13.90
N ILE A 41 -7.61 6.34 14.44
CA ILE A 41 -7.47 5.01 15.05
C ILE A 41 -7.52 5.19 16.57
N ALA A 42 -8.65 4.82 17.17
CA ALA A 42 -8.81 4.88 18.62
C ALA A 42 -7.82 3.93 19.31
N ALA A 43 -7.27 4.32 20.47
CA ALA A 43 -6.26 3.55 21.22
C ALA A 43 -6.70 2.12 21.59
N ASN A 44 -8.01 1.88 21.74
CA ASN A 44 -8.57 0.54 21.85
C ASN A 44 -9.65 0.37 20.76
N PRO A 45 -9.27 -0.12 19.57
CA PRO A 45 -10.21 -0.21 18.45
C PRO A 45 -11.19 -1.34 18.70
N GLY A 46 -12.48 -0.99 18.85
CA GLY A 46 -13.54 -1.98 19.06
C GLY A 46 -13.88 -2.78 17.80
N ILE A 47 -14.75 -3.79 17.95
CA ILE A 47 -15.20 -4.69 16.87
C ILE A 47 -15.82 -3.94 15.68
N ARG A 48 -16.40 -2.76 15.91
CA ARG A 48 -16.99 -1.91 14.86
C ARG A 48 -15.98 -1.02 14.13
N SER A 49 -14.68 -1.10 14.46
CA SER A 49 -13.64 -0.33 13.79
C SER A 49 -13.41 -0.84 12.38
N SER A 50 -13.57 0.04 11.38
CA SER A 50 -13.27 -0.29 9.98
C SER A 50 -11.83 -0.77 9.81
N VAL A 51 -10.89 -0.22 10.59
CA VAL A 51 -9.48 -0.64 10.56
C VAL A 51 -9.34 -2.09 11.00
N VAL A 52 -10.00 -2.49 12.10
CA VAL A 52 -10.01 -3.87 12.59
C VAL A 52 -10.63 -4.81 11.55
N ALA A 53 -11.69 -4.38 10.87
CA ALA A 53 -12.31 -5.19 9.81
C ALA A 53 -11.37 -5.46 8.61
N VAL A 54 -10.43 -4.54 8.33
CA VAL A 54 -9.51 -4.68 7.18
C VAL A 54 -8.25 -5.48 7.56
N VAL A 55 -7.60 -5.14 8.67
CA VAL A 55 -6.29 -5.72 9.04
C VAL A 55 -6.31 -6.65 10.26
N GLY A 56 -7.44 -6.79 10.94
CA GLY A 56 -7.57 -7.55 12.18
C GLY A 56 -7.22 -6.75 13.43
N TYR A 57 -7.58 -7.28 14.61
CA TYR A 57 -7.43 -6.57 15.90
C TYR A 57 -5.97 -6.32 16.26
N ASP A 58 -5.11 -7.35 16.18
CA ASP A 58 -3.72 -7.26 16.63
C ASP A 58 -2.93 -6.20 15.84
N LYS A 59 -3.09 -6.22 14.50
CA LYS A 59 -2.47 -5.24 13.60
C LYS A 59 -3.05 -3.84 13.76
N ALA A 60 -4.37 -3.73 13.96
CA ALA A 60 -5.01 -2.45 14.23
C ALA A 60 -4.49 -1.84 15.54
N LYS A 61 -4.30 -2.66 16.58
CA LYS A 61 -3.73 -2.22 17.85
C LYS A 61 -2.27 -1.78 17.68
N ALA A 62 -1.44 -2.54 16.98
CA ALA A 62 -0.06 -2.14 16.68
C ALA A 62 0.03 -0.80 15.92
N LEU A 63 -0.90 -0.54 14.98
CA LEU A 63 -0.99 0.78 14.31
C LEU A 63 -1.30 1.93 15.28
N THR A 64 -2.03 1.70 16.37
CA THR A 64 -2.29 2.75 17.38
C THR A 64 -1.02 3.15 18.13
N GLU A 65 -0.13 2.20 18.38
CA GLU A 65 1.13 2.44 19.11
C GLU A 65 2.06 3.36 18.32
N ILE A 66 2.06 3.22 17.00
CA ILE A 66 2.85 4.07 16.09
C ILE A 66 2.06 5.26 15.51
N SER A 67 0.82 5.51 15.98
CA SER A 67 -0.07 6.54 15.41
C SER A 67 0.55 7.94 15.39
N HIS A 68 1.45 8.24 16.33
CA HIS A 68 2.20 9.49 16.40
C HIS A 68 3.20 9.69 15.24
N LEU A 69 3.61 8.61 14.56
CA LEU A 69 4.46 8.64 13.37
C LEU A 69 3.63 8.69 12.07
N LEU A 70 2.34 8.38 12.15
CA LEU A 70 1.45 8.30 11.00
C LEU A 70 0.93 9.69 10.61
N GLN A 71 0.79 9.90 9.31
CA GLN A 71 0.09 11.08 8.79
C GLN A 71 -1.41 10.95 9.05
N LEU A 72 -2.07 12.05 9.42
CA LEU A 72 -3.52 12.09 9.66
C LEU A 72 -4.32 11.57 8.45
N ARG A 73 -3.87 11.91 7.24
CA ARG A 73 -4.42 11.40 5.99
C ARG A 73 -3.57 10.26 5.47
N VAL A 74 -4.22 9.13 5.19
CA VAL A 74 -3.56 7.93 4.67
C VAL A 74 -3.02 8.22 3.25
N PRO A 75 -1.75 7.90 2.98
CA PRO A 75 -1.19 8.10 1.65
C PRO A 75 -1.85 7.17 0.62
N LEU A 76 -2.10 7.68 -0.60
CA LEU A 76 -2.56 6.84 -1.71
C LEU A 76 -1.47 5.94 -2.28
N ALA A 77 -0.21 6.40 -2.20
CA ALA A 77 0.99 5.68 -2.63
C ALA A 77 0.89 5.04 -4.04
N LYS A 78 0.18 5.65 -5.01
CA LYS A 78 -0.18 5.02 -6.30
C LYS A 78 1.02 4.45 -7.08
N LYS A 79 2.16 5.15 -7.09
CA LYS A 79 3.39 4.68 -7.75
C LYS A 79 3.99 3.46 -7.07
N TRP A 80 4.10 3.49 -5.74
CA TRP A 80 4.60 2.33 -4.98
C TRP A 80 3.65 1.14 -5.08
N ARG A 81 2.32 1.35 -4.94
CA ARG A 81 1.31 0.31 -5.15
C ARG A 81 1.36 -0.29 -6.55
N THR A 82 1.61 0.52 -7.58
CA THR A 82 1.81 0.04 -8.95
C THR A 82 2.96 -0.96 -9.04
N LEU A 83 4.10 -0.67 -8.41
CA LEU A 83 5.25 -1.56 -8.37
C LEU A 83 4.97 -2.82 -7.54
N ALA A 84 4.30 -2.67 -6.40
CA ALA A 84 3.92 -3.79 -5.53
C ALA A 84 2.98 -4.76 -6.26
N TYR A 85 1.90 -4.27 -6.87
CA TYR A 85 1.00 -5.10 -7.68
C TYR A 85 1.71 -5.73 -8.87
N LYS A 86 2.66 -5.02 -9.50
CA LYS A 86 3.44 -5.59 -10.59
C LYS A 86 4.32 -6.74 -10.11
N SER A 87 4.93 -6.64 -8.92
CA SER A 87 5.71 -7.71 -8.29
C SER A 87 4.87 -8.93 -7.92
N GLN A 88 3.59 -8.73 -7.62
CA GLN A 88 2.59 -9.79 -7.41
C GLN A 88 2.07 -10.41 -8.73
N GLY A 89 2.54 -9.94 -9.87
CA GLY A 89 2.18 -10.49 -11.19
C GLY A 89 0.93 -9.90 -11.82
N LEU A 90 0.35 -8.82 -11.28
CA LEU A 90 -0.81 -8.18 -11.89
C LEU A 90 -0.43 -7.55 -13.26
N SER A 91 -1.36 -7.66 -14.22
CA SER A 91 -1.26 -6.97 -15.50
C SER A 91 -1.46 -5.47 -15.34
N THR A 92 -0.92 -4.68 -16.26
CA THR A 92 -1.08 -3.21 -16.28
C THR A 92 -2.55 -2.79 -16.23
N VAL A 93 -3.43 -3.52 -16.90
CA VAL A 93 -4.88 -3.23 -16.93
C VAL A 93 -5.53 -3.53 -15.57
N GLN A 94 -5.15 -4.63 -14.91
CA GLN A 94 -5.63 -4.92 -13.55
C GLN A 94 -5.18 -3.83 -12.57
N ILE A 95 -3.92 -3.41 -12.64
CA ILE A 95 -3.37 -2.33 -11.81
C ILE A 95 -4.14 -1.02 -12.04
N ALA A 96 -4.39 -0.68 -13.30
CA ALA A 96 -5.13 0.52 -13.69
C ALA A 96 -6.54 0.55 -13.07
N ARG A 97 -7.25 -0.59 -13.14
CA ARG A 97 -8.58 -0.76 -12.52
C ARG A 97 -8.52 -0.62 -11.00
N ASN A 98 -7.59 -1.29 -10.34
CA ASN A 98 -7.47 -1.25 -8.87
C ASN A 98 -7.11 0.15 -8.35
N LEU A 99 -6.33 0.92 -9.11
CA LEU A 99 -5.90 2.27 -8.73
C LEU A 99 -6.81 3.39 -9.24
N CYS A 100 -7.85 3.04 -10.02
CA CYS A 100 -8.73 3.96 -10.74
C CYS A 100 -7.93 5.01 -11.54
N VAL A 101 -6.99 4.54 -12.36
CA VAL A 101 -6.19 5.37 -13.27
C VAL A 101 -6.12 4.74 -14.66
N THR A 102 -5.61 5.46 -15.65
CA THR A 102 -5.42 4.90 -17.00
C THR A 102 -4.26 3.90 -17.03
N ASP A 103 -4.33 2.92 -17.92
CA ASP A 103 -3.22 1.99 -18.20
C ASP A 103 -1.98 2.75 -18.72
N VAL A 104 -2.18 3.89 -19.40
CA VAL A 104 -1.12 4.80 -19.84
C VAL A 104 -0.35 5.35 -18.64
N ALA A 105 -1.04 5.81 -17.59
CA ALA A 105 -0.39 6.30 -16.37
C ALA A 105 0.43 5.20 -15.69
N VAL A 106 -0.12 3.98 -15.60
CA VAL A 106 0.59 2.81 -15.05
C VAL A 106 1.85 2.51 -15.86
N ARG A 107 1.75 2.44 -17.20
CA ARG A 107 2.92 2.22 -18.07
C ARG A 107 3.98 3.29 -17.90
N ASN A 108 3.58 4.56 -17.79
CA ASN A 108 4.52 5.66 -17.59
C ASN A 108 5.26 5.55 -16.26
N TRP A 109 4.59 5.16 -15.18
CA TRP A 109 5.25 4.94 -13.89
C TRP A 109 6.21 3.74 -13.90
N LEU A 110 5.80 2.62 -14.50
CA LEU A 110 6.66 1.44 -14.64
C LEU A 110 7.92 1.74 -15.47
N ARG A 111 7.77 2.48 -16.58
CA ARG A 111 8.91 2.92 -17.41
C ARG A 111 9.84 3.86 -16.65
N ALA A 112 9.29 4.83 -15.91
CA ALA A 112 10.07 5.76 -15.12
C ALA A 112 10.88 5.04 -14.03
N ASP A 113 10.32 3.99 -13.42
CA ASP A 113 11.03 3.17 -12.44
C ASP A 113 12.13 2.30 -13.07
N ALA A 114 11.84 1.66 -14.20
CA ALA A 114 12.86 0.90 -14.96
C ALA A 114 14.05 1.78 -15.39
N ASN A 115 13.78 3.01 -15.85
CA ASN A 115 14.83 3.97 -16.18
C ASN A 115 15.66 4.38 -14.96
N LYS A 116 15.02 4.52 -13.79
CA LYS A 116 15.74 4.82 -12.54
C LYS A 116 16.62 3.64 -12.10
N ALA A 117 16.15 2.41 -12.30
CA ALA A 117 16.95 1.21 -12.02
C ALA A 117 18.16 1.09 -12.96
N ALA A 118 18.00 1.42 -14.25
CA ALA A 118 19.10 1.39 -15.22
C ALA A 118 20.15 2.49 -15.02
N ALA A 119 19.80 3.58 -14.32
CA ALA A 119 20.70 4.69 -14.02
C ALA A 119 21.46 4.53 -12.69
N ARG A 120 21.23 3.44 -11.95
CA ARG A 120 21.90 3.09 -10.69
C ARG A 120 22.92 2.00 -10.94
#